data_AF-A0A7R9DMB6-F1
#
_entry.id   AF-A0A7R9DMB6-F1
#
_cell.length_a   1.000
_cell.length_b   1.000
_cell.length_c   1.000
_cell.angle_alpha   90.00
_cell.angle_beta   90.00
_cell.angle_gamma   90.00
#
_symmetry.space_group_name_H-M   'P 1'
#
loop_
_entity.id
_entity.type
_entity.pdbx_description
1 polymer ?
#
loop_
_entity_poly.entity_id
_entity_poly.type
_entity_poly.pdbx_seq_one_letter_code
_entity_poly.pdbx_strand_id
1 'polypeptide(L)'
;VLQDEKSAVSTKEPFCKQKQHRKVLDKGIPDDVMPGIKNTKEMLPLVPLSGMLNKSGGKVRLTFKMEQDQVWIGTKERTDKIPMSSIKGVVNEPIEGHEEYHIMGIQLGPTEASRYWVYWVPVQFIDAIKDAILGKWQYF
;
A
#
# COMPACT_ATOMS: atom_id res chain seq x y z
N VAL A 1 -17.38 15.34 -16.55
CA VAL A 1 -17.69 15.75 -15.16
C VAL A 1 -16.79 14.91 -14.26
N LEU A 2 -15.74 15.53 -13.72
CA LEU A 2 -14.76 14.87 -12.84
C LEU A 2 -15.36 14.88 -11.44
N GLN A 3 -15.63 13.71 -10.88
CA GLN A 3 -16.04 13.58 -9.48
C GLN A 3 -14.87 13.01 -8.70
N ASP A 4 -14.09 13.92 -8.10
CA ASP A 4 -13.20 13.66 -6.99
C ASP A 4 -13.99 12.97 -5.88
N GLU A 5 -13.78 11.67 -5.70
CA GLU A 5 -14.25 10.95 -4.52
C GLU A 5 -13.42 11.38 -3.31
N LYS A 6 -13.90 12.46 -2.70
CA LYS A 6 -13.51 12.96 -1.38
C LYS A 6 -13.80 11.86 -0.36
N SER A 7 -12.82 10.99 -0.15
CA SER A 7 -12.82 10.01 0.93
C SER A 7 -13.07 10.74 2.25
N ALA A 8 -14.11 10.33 2.96
CA ALA A 8 -14.59 10.93 4.19
C ALA A 8 -13.44 11.12 5.20
N VAL A 9 -13.07 12.38 5.45
CA VAL A 9 -12.09 12.75 6.47
C VAL A 9 -12.73 12.52 7.84
N SER A 10 -12.58 11.31 8.37
CA SER A 10 -12.71 11.10 9.80
C SER A 10 -11.66 11.97 10.50
N THR A 11 -12.02 12.62 11.61
CA THR A 11 -11.18 13.49 12.46
C THR A 11 -9.96 12.81 13.10
N LYS A 12 -9.50 11.69 12.54
CA LYS A 12 -8.30 10.97 12.95
C LYS A 12 -7.08 11.69 12.40
N GLU A 13 -6.04 11.77 13.21
CA GLU A 13 -4.74 12.29 12.79
C GLU A 13 -4.22 11.51 11.56
N PRO A 14 -3.68 12.19 10.52
CA PRO A 14 -3.12 11.54 9.33
C PRO A 14 -2.10 10.47 9.70
N PHE A 15 -2.04 9.36 8.96
CA PHE A 15 -1.12 8.25 9.23
C PHE A 15 0.32 8.74 9.34
N CYS A 16 0.77 9.65 8.47
CA CYS A 16 2.13 10.18 8.50
C CYS A 16 2.48 10.95 9.79
N LYS A 17 1.48 11.47 10.53
CA LYS A 17 1.68 12.19 11.79
C LYS A 17 1.67 11.27 13.01
N GLN A 18 1.02 10.12 12.93
CA GLN A 18 0.95 9.16 14.04
C GLN A 18 2.35 8.60 14.38
N LYS A 19 2.66 8.54 15.68
CA LYS A 19 3.97 8.12 16.21
C LYS A 19 4.49 6.78 15.65
N GLN A 20 3.60 5.81 15.42
CA GLN A 20 3.99 4.49 14.93
C GLN A 20 4.50 4.49 13.48
N HIS A 21 4.03 5.43 12.67
CA HIS A 21 4.37 5.55 11.25
C HIS A 21 5.57 6.48 11.06
N ARG A 22 5.59 7.59 11.81
CA ARG A 22 6.67 8.59 11.77
C ARG A 22 8.05 7.97 11.98
N LYS A 23 8.20 7.04 12.93
CA LYS A 23 9.49 6.34 13.18
C LYS A 23 10.08 5.65 11.94
N VAL A 24 9.25 5.26 10.97
CA VAL A 24 9.69 4.62 9.72
C VAL A 24 9.96 5.68 8.67
N LEU A 25 9.12 6.72 8.60
CA LEU A 25 9.27 7.84 7.67
C LEU A 25 10.51 8.70 7.97
N ASP A 26 10.88 8.85 9.24
CA ASP A 26 12.06 9.61 9.68
C ASP A 26 13.38 9.00 9.14
N LYS A 27 13.36 7.74 8.66
CA LYS A 27 14.50 7.12 7.98
C LYS A 27 14.71 7.62 6.55
N GLY A 28 13.74 8.35 5.99
CA GLY A 28 13.75 8.84 4.63
C GLY A 28 13.23 7.85 3.60
N ILE A 29 13.19 8.33 2.35
CA ILE A 29 12.82 7.54 1.17
C ILE A 29 13.93 6.51 0.91
N PRO A 30 13.62 5.22 0.73
CA PRO A 30 14.61 4.21 0.37
C PRO A 30 15.18 4.43 -1.03
N ASP A 31 16.50 4.29 -1.20
CA ASP A 31 17.19 4.52 -2.49
C ASP A 31 16.72 3.60 -3.62
N ASP A 32 16.22 2.41 -3.28
CA ASP A 32 15.76 1.38 -4.23
C ASP A 32 14.24 1.34 -4.40
N VAL A 33 13.51 2.31 -3.84
CA VAL A 33 12.06 2.40 -4.05
C VAL A 33 11.77 2.77 -5.50
N MET A 34 10.72 2.17 -6.06
CA MET A 34 10.23 2.59 -7.36
C MET A 34 9.82 4.08 -7.32
N PRO A 35 10.09 4.84 -8.39
CA PRO A 35 9.75 6.27 -8.42
C PRO A 35 8.23 6.47 -8.36
N GLY A 36 7.79 7.41 -7.53
CA GLY A 36 6.39 7.85 -7.48
C GLY A 36 6.07 8.81 -8.62
N ILE A 37 4.96 8.58 -9.34
CA ILE A 37 4.49 9.44 -10.43
C ILE A 37 3.12 9.99 -10.06
N LYS A 38 3.06 11.28 -9.69
CA LYS A 38 1.80 11.95 -9.34
C LYS A 38 0.85 12.03 -10.54
N ASN A 39 -0.45 12.13 -10.24
CA ASN A 39 -1.54 12.31 -11.22
C ASN A 39 -1.62 11.23 -12.31
N THR A 40 -1.00 10.08 -12.08
CA THR A 40 -0.98 8.95 -13.00
C THR A 40 -1.56 7.73 -12.28
N LYS A 41 -2.33 6.91 -13.00
CA LYS A 41 -2.79 5.60 -12.53
C LYS A 41 -2.21 4.56 -13.48
N GLU A 42 -1.36 3.69 -12.97
CA GLU A 42 -0.73 2.62 -13.72
C GLU A 42 -1.30 1.27 -13.32
N MET A 43 -1.31 0.35 -14.28
CA MET A 43 -1.59 -1.05 -13.99
C MET A 43 -0.48 -1.65 -13.13
N LEU A 44 -0.81 -2.69 -12.37
CA LEU A 44 0.21 -3.42 -11.63
C LEU A 44 1.25 -4.01 -12.60
N PRO A 45 2.54 -3.78 -12.35
CA PRO A 45 3.57 -4.34 -13.20
C PRO A 45 3.65 -5.87 -13.04
N LEU A 46 4.18 -6.54 -14.07
CA LEU A 46 4.48 -7.99 -14.00
C LEU A 46 5.66 -8.29 -13.07
N VAL A 47 6.47 -7.27 -12.77
CA VAL A 47 7.59 -7.36 -11.83
C VAL A 47 7.14 -6.98 -10.42
N PRO A 48 7.84 -7.47 -9.37
CA PRO A 48 7.52 -7.08 -8.00
C PRO A 48 7.69 -5.57 -7.77
N LEU A 49 6.73 -4.96 -7.06
CA LEU A 49 6.95 -3.64 -6.47
C LEU A 49 7.97 -3.80 -5.35
N SER A 50 9.09 -3.07 -5.40
CA SER A 50 10.23 -3.28 -4.49
C SER A 50 10.75 -1.96 -3.91
N GLY A 51 11.66 -2.08 -2.93
CA GLY A 51 12.26 -0.96 -2.22
C GLY A 51 11.36 -0.27 -1.18
N MET A 52 10.11 -0.71 -1.02
CA MET A 52 9.21 -0.22 0.03
C MET A 52 9.68 -0.69 1.42
N LEU A 53 9.17 -0.07 2.48
CA LEU A 53 9.47 -0.47 3.86
C LEU A 53 8.27 -1.09 4.58
N ASN A 54 8.53 -1.91 5.60
CA ASN A 54 7.54 -2.40 6.55
C ASN A 54 7.56 -1.62 7.88
N LYS A 55 6.72 -2.01 8.85
CA LYS A 55 6.65 -1.37 10.19
C LYS A 55 7.94 -1.37 11.02
N SER A 56 8.89 -2.23 10.69
CA SER A 56 10.22 -2.30 11.30
C SER A 56 11.26 -1.48 10.53
N GLY A 57 10.87 -0.91 9.39
CA GLY A 57 11.76 -0.26 8.43
C GLY A 57 12.63 -1.26 7.65
N GLY A 58 12.24 -2.53 7.59
CA GLY A 58 12.87 -3.52 6.73
C GLY A 58 12.30 -3.43 5.32
N LYS A 59 13.13 -3.73 4.32
CA LYS A 59 12.71 -3.75 2.91
C LYS A 59 11.63 -4.80 2.68
N VAL A 60 10.60 -4.41 1.92
CA VAL A 60 9.51 -5.28 1.51
C VAL A 60 9.28 -5.18 0.01
N ARG A 61 8.96 -6.32 -0.60
CA ARG A 61 8.50 -6.43 -1.97
C ARG A 61 7.08 -6.98 -2.01
N LEU A 62 6.24 -6.43 -2.88
CA LEU A 62 4.91 -6.94 -3.16
C LEU A 62 4.92 -7.59 -4.55
N THR A 63 4.49 -8.84 -4.63
CA THR A 63 4.32 -9.56 -5.92
C THR A 63 2.86 -9.98 -6.04
N PHE A 64 2.22 -9.58 -7.13
CA PHE A 64 0.83 -9.93 -7.41
C PHE A 64 0.80 -11.14 -8.34
N LYS A 65 0.27 -12.26 -7.84
CA LYS A 65 0.08 -13.49 -8.60
C LYS A 65 -1.41 -13.60 -8.94
N MET A 66 -1.83 -12.87 -9.97
CA MET A 66 -3.24 -12.77 -10.38
C MET A 66 -3.85 -14.14 -10.68
N GLU A 67 -3.13 -15.00 -11.41
CA GLU A 67 -3.55 -16.37 -11.73
C GLU A 67 -3.77 -17.27 -10.50
N GLN A 68 -3.16 -16.92 -9.36
CA GLN A 68 -3.26 -17.68 -8.11
C GLN A 68 -4.14 -16.98 -7.07
N ASP A 69 -4.72 -15.82 -7.41
CA ASP A 69 -5.44 -14.95 -6.48
C ASP A 69 -4.64 -14.66 -5.20
N GLN A 70 -3.34 -14.36 -5.35
CA GLN A 70 -2.42 -14.19 -4.21
C GLN A 70 -1.60 -12.90 -4.31
N VAL A 71 -1.42 -12.24 -3.17
CA VAL A 71 -0.36 -11.23 -2.96
C VAL A 71 0.74 -11.85 -2.13
N TRP A 72 1.97 -11.78 -2.62
CA TRP A 72 3.13 -12.23 -1.87
C TRP A 72 3.83 -11.02 -1.26
N ILE A 73 4.05 -11.07 0.05
CA ILE A 73 4.80 -10.07 0.80
C ILE A 73 6.17 -10.65 1.12
N GLY A 74 7.18 -10.25 0.36
CA GLY A 74 8.55 -10.69 0.55
C GLY A 74 9.34 -9.73 1.43
N THR A 75 9.96 -10.23 2.49
CA THR A 75 11.03 -9.56 3.22
C THR A 75 12.36 -10.27 2.96
N LYS A 76 13.45 -9.80 3.58
CA LYS A 76 14.75 -10.46 3.50
C LYS A 76 14.71 -11.88 4.08
N GLU A 77 13.89 -12.09 5.11
CA GLU A 77 13.85 -13.32 5.89
C GLU A 77 12.89 -14.35 5.32
N ARG A 78 11.75 -13.91 4.75
CA ARG A 78 10.71 -14.82 4.28
C ARG A 78 9.82 -14.19 3.21
N THR A 79 8.97 -15.01 2.60
CA THR A 79 7.90 -14.55 1.70
C THR A 79 6.58 -15.13 2.18
N ASP A 80 5.67 -14.26 2.61
CA ASP A 80 4.33 -14.62 3.07
C ASP A 80 3.39 -14.59 1.85
N LYS A 81 2.75 -15.72 1.54
CA LYS A 81 1.79 -15.84 0.42
C LYS A 81 0.38 -15.68 0.96
N ILE A 82 -0.28 -14.58 0.58
CA ILE A 82 -1.56 -14.18 1.15
C ILE A 82 -2.63 -14.33 0.07
N PRO A 83 -3.64 -15.19 0.27
CA PRO A 83 -4.82 -15.23 -0.61
C PRO A 83 -5.52 -13.88 -0.61
N MET A 84 -5.81 -13.31 -1.77
CA MET A 84 -6.48 -12.00 -1.88
C MET A 84 -7.86 -12.02 -1.21
N SER A 85 -8.61 -13.11 -1.39
CA SER A 85 -9.87 -13.38 -0.69
C SER A 85 -9.82 -13.33 0.86
N SER A 86 -8.63 -13.47 1.46
CA SER A 86 -8.46 -13.35 2.92
C SER A 86 -8.34 -11.90 3.40
N ILE A 87 -7.98 -10.99 2.51
CA ILE A 87 -7.73 -9.58 2.83
C ILE A 87 -9.08 -8.86 2.97
N LYS A 88 -9.29 -8.20 4.11
CA LYS A 88 -10.59 -7.57 4.44
C LYS A 88 -10.71 -6.13 3.98
N GLY A 89 -9.61 -5.51 3.56
CA GLY A 89 -9.57 -4.11 3.20
C GLY A 89 -8.15 -3.61 2.96
N VAL A 90 -8.05 -2.49 2.26
CA VAL A 90 -6.81 -1.76 2.03
C VAL A 90 -7.08 -0.30 2.35
N VAL A 91 -6.29 0.27 3.27
CA VAL A 91 -6.31 1.70 3.58
C VAL A 91 -5.03 2.34 3.09
N ASN A 92 -5.09 3.59 2.64
CA ASN A 92 -3.89 4.33 2.26
C ASN A 92 -4.08 5.84 2.47
N GLU A 93 -2.98 6.54 2.75
CA GLU A 93 -2.93 8.01 2.81
C GLU A 93 -1.61 8.52 2.23
N PRO A 94 -1.60 9.70 1.58
CA PRO A 94 -0.38 10.30 1.07
C PRO A 94 0.57 10.68 2.22
N ILE A 95 1.88 10.64 1.96
CA ILE A 95 2.89 11.09 2.92
C ILE A 95 3.07 12.60 2.76
N GLU A 96 2.94 13.35 3.85
CA GLU A 96 3.13 14.81 3.84
C GLU A 96 4.58 15.15 3.47
N GLY A 97 4.77 16.04 2.49
CA GLY A 97 6.08 16.35 1.90
C GLY A 97 6.53 15.39 0.79
N HIS A 98 5.86 14.24 0.64
CA HIS A 98 6.19 13.19 -0.32
C HIS A 98 4.92 12.55 -0.91
N GLU A 99 4.03 13.38 -1.47
CA GLU A 99 2.70 12.94 -1.91
C GLU A 99 2.74 11.97 -3.11
N GLU A 100 3.89 11.84 -3.77
CA GLU A 100 4.15 10.81 -4.77
C GLU A 100 4.22 9.39 -4.15
N TYR A 101 4.24 9.33 -2.81
CA TYR A 101 4.25 8.12 -2.02
C TYR A 101 3.12 8.09 -0.99
N HIS A 102 2.65 6.89 -0.71
CA HIS A 102 1.61 6.63 0.28
C HIS A 102 2.10 5.67 1.37
N ILE A 103 1.48 5.80 2.54
CA ILE A 103 1.42 4.75 3.55
C ILE A 103 0.23 3.88 3.21
N MET A 104 0.41 2.57 3.13
CA MET A 104 -0.64 1.61 2.82
C MET A 104 -0.74 0.54 3.91
N GLY A 105 -1.95 0.27 4.38
CA GLY A 105 -2.27 -0.78 5.33
C GLY A 105 -3.12 -1.86 4.68
N ILE A 106 -2.60 -3.09 4.61
CA ILE A 106 -3.33 -4.27 4.11
C ILE A 106 -3.95 -4.99 5.30
N GLN A 107 -5.28 -5.09 5.36
CA GLN A 107 -6.02 -5.66 6.49
C GLN A 107 -6.04 -7.20 6.41
N LEU A 108 -5.08 -7.86 7.07
CA LEU A 108 -4.91 -9.32 7.02
C LEU A 108 -5.76 -10.11 8.02
N GLY A 109 -6.43 -9.41 8.94
CA GLY A 109 -7.27 -10.01 9.97
C GLY A 109 -8.47 -9.14 10.32
N PRO A 110 -9.27 -9.52 11.32
CA PRO A 110 -10.53 -8.83 11.63
C PRO A 110 -10.35 -7.47 12.33
N THR A 111 -9.18 -7.21 12.93
CA THR A 111 -8.93 -5.99 13.73
C THR A 111 -7.89 -5.08 13.09
N GLU A 112 -7.95 -3.77 13.35
CA GLU A 112 -6.97 -2.80 12.80
C GLU A 112 -5.51 -3.13 13.16
N ALA A 113 -5.28 -3.80 14.29
CA ALA A 113 -3.94 -4.27 14.70
C ALA A 113 -3.34 -5.32 13.75
N SER A 114 -4.19 -5.98 12.95
CA SER A 114 -3.79 -6.98 11.95
C SER A 114 -3.39 -6.36 10.61
N ARG A 115 -3.30 -5.02 10.53
CA ARG A 115 -2.83 -4.33 9.33
C ARG A 115 -1.34 -4.59 9.12
N TYR A 116 -1.02 -5.10 7.95
CA TYR A 116 0.34 -5.09 7.45
C TYR A 116 0.61 -3.72 6.80
N TRP A 117 1.50 -2.95 7.41
CA TRP A 117 1.87 -1.62 6.94
C TRP A 117 3.03 -1.68 5.96
N VAL A 118 2.82 -1.08 4.80
CA VAL A 118 3.80 -0.83 3.75
C VAL A 118 3.96 0.68 3.60
N TYR A 119 5.19 1.15 3.59
CA TYR A 119 5.54 2.57 3.48
C TYR A 119 6.24 2.83 2.14
N TRP A 120 6.14 4.07 1.67
CA TRP A 120 6.74 4.51 0.41
C TRP A 120 6.15 3.79 -0.81
N VAL A 121 4.84 3.51 -0.78
CA VAL A 121 4.14 2.90 -1.91
C VAL A 121 3.94 3.96 -3.00
N PRO A 122 4.42 3.76 -4.24
CA PRO A 122 4.25 4.74 -5.31
C PRO A 122 2.76 4.98 -5.60
N VAL A 123 2.35 6.25 -5.65
CA VAL A 123 0.93 6.65 -5.78
C VAL A 123 0.26 6.05 -7.01
N GLN A 124 0.98 5.92 -8.12
CA GLN A 124 0.43 5.44 -9.39
C GLN A 124 -0.09 4.01 -9.34
N PHE A 125 0.37 3.19 -8.39
CA PHE A 125 -0.07 1.80 -8.24
C PHE A 125 -1.17 1.60 -7.20
N ILE A 126 -1.49 2.60 -6.38
CA ILE A 126 -2.43 2.45 -5.25
C ILE A 126 -3.79 1.91 -5.69
N ASP A 127 -4.37 2.50 -6.73
CA ASP A 127 -5.69 2.10 -7.22
C ASP A 127 -5.65 0.69 -7.81
N ALA A 128 -4.60 0.37 -8.57
CA ALA A 128 -4.43 -0.97 -9.14
C ALA A 128 -4.19 -2.04 -8.06
N ILE A 129 -3.51 -1.70 -6.95
CA ILE A 129 -3.35 -2.58 -5.78
C ILE A 129 -4.72 -2.84 -5.14
N LYS A 130 -5.53 -1.80 -4.94
CA LYS A 130 -6.89 -1.94 -4.37
C LYS A 130 -7.79 -2.79 -5.26
N ASP A 131 -7.83 -2.47 -6.55
CA ASP A 131 -8.63 -3.20 -7.54
C ASP A 131 -8.24 -4.68 -7.61
N ALA A 132 -6.93 -4.97 -7.53
CA ALA A 132 -6.44 -6.34 -7.53
C ALA A 132 -6.86 -7.10 -6.28
N ILE A 133 -6.74 -6.49 -5.09
CA ILE A 133 -6.96 -7.17 -3.81
C ILE A 133 -8.45 -7.29 -3.47
N LEU A 134 -9.22 -6.23 -3.70
CA LEU A 134 -10.62 -6.14 -3.29
C LEU A 134 -11.60 -6.43 -4.43
N GLY A 135 -11.07 -6.62 -5.66
CA GLY A 135 -11.85 -6.68 -6.88
C GLY A 135 -12.31 -5.29 -7.34
N LYS A 136 -12.61 -5.16 -8.63
CA LYS A 136 -13.29 -3.97 -9.14
C LYS A 136 -14.74 -3.99 -8.68
N TRP A 137 -15.19 -2.94 -8.01
CA TRP A 137 -16.62 -2.69 -7.82
C TRP A 137 -17.28 -2.54 -9.19
N GLN A 138 -18.05 -3.55 -9.61
CA GLN A 138 -18.95 -3.43 -10.75
C GLN A 138 -20.34 -3.08 -10.21
N TYR A 139 -20.84 -1.90 -10.56
CA TYR A 139 -22.27 -1.60 -10.46
C TYR A 139 -23.01 -2.54 -11.42
N PHE A 140 -23.87 -3.41 -10.87
CA PHE A 140 -24.90 -4.12 -11.64
C PHE A 140 -26.13 -3.22 -11.80
#